data_AF-A0A2E0L4Q5-F1
#
_entry.id   AF-A0A2E0L4Q5-F1
#
_cell.length_a   1.000
_cell.length_b   1.000
_cell.length_c   1.000
_cell.angle_alpha   90.00
_cell.angle_beta   90.00
_cell.angle_gamma   90.00
#
_symmetry.space_group_name_H-M   'P 1'
#
loop_
_entity.id
_entity.type
_entity.pdbx_description
1 polymer ?
#
loop_
_entity_poly.entity_id
_entity_poly.type
_entity_poly.pdbx_seq_one_letter_code
_entity_poly.pdbx_strand_id
1 'polypeptide(L)'
;MSLILMIAGIILFYLGRIEIGAVKAEGRHVKAAGVILTLPAVVTLLLLNFIVPLVFGSNGSAAFSAVGLVTILELIGIVAAAGIAYILIADPPGAPHLPGFLGELQAEARKDSPAKPRRSRTVTIPTTGFRPSPSRETFPSVMNLKQAARYLKVSEDEVLQLIEEGKLAAARDNYAYKIAKSQLDELL
;
A
#
# COMPACT_ATOMS: atom_id res chain seq x y z
N MET A 1 -14.14 3.86 -21.79
CA MET A 1 -13.14 3.66 -20.72
C MET A 1 -13.41 2.37 -19.96
N SER A 2 -14.54 2.25 -19.24
CA SER A 2 -15.51 1.16 -19.47
C SER A 2 -15.01 -0.23 -19.91
N LEU A 3 -15.11 -0.39 -21.24
CA LEU A 3 -14.84 -1.60 -21.98
C LEU A 3 -13.46 -2.22 -21.71
N ILE A 4 -12.42 -1.41 -21.51
CA ILE A 4 -11.06 -1.90 -21.30
C ILE A 4 -10.98 -2.66 -19.97
N LEU A 5 -11.57 -2.10 -18.91
CA LEU A 5 -11.65 -2.76 -17.60
C LEU A 5 -12.53 -4.00 -17.64
N MET A 6 -13.61 -3.96 -18.42
CA MET A 6 -14.45 -5.13 -18.64
C MET A 6 -13.67 -6.27 -19.31
N ILE A 7 -12.94 -5.98 -20.39
CA ILE A 7 -12.12 -6.99 -21.08
C ILE A 7 -11.02 -7.52 -20.15
N ALA A 8 -10.30 -6.64 -19.46
CA ALA A 8 -9.29 -7.02 -18.47
C ALA A 8 -9.89 -7.89 -17.35
N GLY A 9 -11.05 -7.52 -16.84
CA GLY A 9 -11.78 -8.27 -15.81
C GLY A 9 -12.21 -9.66 -16.27
N ILE A 10 -12.72 -9.77 -17.50
CA ILE A 10 -13.05 -11.06 -18.13
C ILE A 10 -11.81 -11.93 -18.27
N ILE A 11 -10.71 -11.39 -18.77
CA ILE A 11 -9.43 -12.12 -18.91
C ILE A 11 -8.96 -12.63 -17.54
N LEU A 12 -8.98 -11.78 -16.51
CA LEU A 12 -8.61 -12.16 -15.14
C LEU A 12 -9.51 -13.24 -14.56
N PHE A 13 -10.83 -13.16 -14.81
CA PHE A 13 -11.79 -14.14 -14.34
C PHE A 13 -11.58 -15.52 -14.98
N TYR A 14 -11.37 -15.56 -16.30
CA TYR A 14 -11.14 -16.82 -17.02
C TYR A 14 -9.79 -17.44 -16.70
N LEU A 15 -8.72 -16.65 -16.67
CA LEU A 15 -7.38 -17.17 -16.37
C LEU A 15 -7.24 -17.57 -14.90
N GLY A 16 -7.82 -16.79 -13.98
CA GLY A 16 -7.71 -17.01 -12.52
C GLY A 16 -6.28 -16.93 -11.98
N ARG A 17 -5.33 -16.43 -12.78
CA ARG A 17 -3.92 -16.26 -12.45
C ARG A 17 -3.36 -15.04 -13.17
N ILE A 18 -2.41 -14.37 -12.54
CA ILE A 18 -1.72 -13.21 -13.09
C ILE A 18 -0.26 -13.21 -12.63
N GLU A 19 0.64 -12.98 -13.59
CA GLU A 19 2.06 -12.78 -13.35
C GLU A 19 2.47 -11.45 -13.98
N ILE A 20 2.56 -10.39 -13.17
CA ILE A 20 3.03 -9.07 -13.61
C ILE A 20 4.22 -8.66 -12.75
N GLY A 21 5.41 -8.72 -13.34
CA GLY A 21 6.66 -8.37 -12.67
C GLY A 21 6.90 -9.24 -11.44
N ALA A 22 6.88 -8.63 -10.25
CA ALA A 22 7.07 -9.31 -8.97
C ALA A 22 5.77 -9.82 -8.33
N VAL A 23 4.61 -9.52 -8.92
CA VAL A 23 3.31 -9.94 -8.41
C VAL A 23 2.91 -11.23 -9.11
N LYS A 24 2.91 -12.33 -8.36
CA LYS A 24 2.32 -13.61 -8.74
C LYS A 24 1.11 -13.85 -7.85
N ALA A 25 -0.07 -13.86 -8.45
CA ALA A 25 -1.32 -14.12 -7.74
C ALA A 25 -2.15 -15.12 -8.53
N GLU A 26 -2.73 -16.07 -7.83
CA GLU A 26 -3.51 -17.16 -8.43
C GLU A 26 -4.59 -17.63 -7.47
N GLY A 27 -5.75 -18.00 -8.01
CA GLY A 27 -6.86 -18.57 -7.22
C GLY A 27 -8.13 -17.72 -7.22
N ARG A 28 -8.97 -17.94 -6.20
CA ARG A 28 -10.33 -17.37 -6.15
C ARG A 28 -10.34 -15.85 -6.04
N HIS A 29 -9.35 -15.27 -5.37
CA HIS A 29 -9.23 -13.82 -5.19
C HIS A 29 -8.94 -13.08 -6.50
N VAL A 30 -8.13 -13.66 -7.40
CA VAL A 30 -7.87 -13.08 -8.75
C VAL A 30 -9.15 -13.11 -9.60
N LYS A 31 -9.91 -14.21 -9.53
CA LYS A 31 -11.21 -14.30 -10.21
C LYS A 31 -12.20 -13.28 -9.67
N ALA A 32 -12.26 -13.10 -8.36
CA ALA A 32 -13.10 -12.10 -7.73
C ALA A 32 -12.70 -10.67 -8.15
N ALA A 33 -11.41 -10.36 -8.21
CA ALA A 33 -10.92 -9.09 -8.75
C ALA A 33 -11.35 -8.89 -10.21
N GLY A 34 -11.31 -9.96 -11.02
CA GLY A 34 -11.86 -9.96 -12.38
C GLY A 34 -13.34 -9.56 -12.44
N VAL A 35 -14.20 -10.18 -11.61
CA VAL A 35 -15.63 -9.85 -11.52
C VAL A 35 -15.82 -8.38 -11.11
N ILE A 36 -15.10 -7.91 -10.10
CA ILE A 36 -15.21 -6.53 -9.60
C ILE A 36 -14.87 -5.52 -10.70
N LEU A 37 -13.85 -5.79 -11.52
CA LEU A 37 -13.47 -4.94 -12.65
C LEU A 37 -14.53 -4.89 -13.77
N THR A 38 -15.35 -5.93 -13.93
CA THR A 38 -16.45 -5.93 -14.91
C THR A 38 -17.67 -5.14 -14.44
N LEU A 39 -17.84 -4.97 -13.13
CA LEU A 39 -19.06 -4.45 -12.52
C LEU A 39 -19.43 -3.03 -12.98
N PRO A 40 -18.52 -2.05 -13.08
CA PRO A 40 -18.87 -0.71 -13.57
C PRO A 40 -19.45 -0.73 -14.98
N ALA A 41 -18.88 -1.50 -15.90
CA ALA A 41 -19.37 -1.60 -17.28
C ALA A 41 -20.76 -2.23 -17.34
N VAL A 42 -20.98 -3.31 -16.58
CA VAL A 42 -22.27 -4.00 -16.52
C VAL A 42 -23.36 -3.09 -15.94
N VAL A 43 -23.04 -2.38 -14.85
CA VAL A 43 -23.98 -1.44 -14.21
C VAL A 43 -24.31 -0.29 -15.17
N THR A 44 -23.31 0.31 -15.83
CA THR A 44 -23.54 1.37 -16.82
C THR A 44 -24.41 0.88 -17.97
N LEU A 45 -24.12 -0.30 -18.53
CA LEU A 45 -24.94 -0.89 -19.60
C LEU A 45 -26.39 -1.13 -19.16
N LEU A 46 -26.59 -1.60 -17.93
CA LEU A 46 -27.93 -1.81 -17.38
C LEU A 46 -28.67 -0.48 -17.16
N LEU A 47 -27.99 0.51 -16.60
CA LEU A 47 -28.57 1.84 -16.35
C LEU A 47 -28.95 2.53 -17.66
N LEU A 48 -28.05 2.56 -18.64
CA LEU A 48 -28.26 3.27 -19.90
C LEU A 48 -29.28 2.60 -20.82
N ASN A 49 -29.28 1.26 -20.91
CA ASN A 49 -30.16 0.56 -21.86
C ASN A 49 -31.52 0.20 -21.29
N PHE A 50 -31.64 0.03 -19.97
CA PHE A 50 -32.90 -0.38 -19.34
C PHE A 50 -33.49 0.70 -18.46
N ILE A 51 -32.73 1.24 -17.49
CA ILE A 51 -33.30 2.12 -16.47
C ILE A 51 -33.61 3.52 -17.01
N VAL A 52 -32.68 4.14 -17.74
CA VAL A 52 -32.90 5.49 -18.28
C VAL A 52 -34.09 5.53 -19.25
N PRO A 53 -34.22 4.62 -20.24
CA PRO A 53 -35.39 4.60 -21.12
C PRO A 53 -36.68 4.30 -20.37
N LEU A 54 -36.65 3.42 -19.36
CA LEU A 54 -37.83 3.07 -18.56
C LEU A 54 -38.34 4.24 -17.71
N VAL A 55 -37.44 5.00 -17.09
CA VAL A 55 -37.79 6.09 -16.17
C VAL A 55 -38.14 7.38 -16.93
N PHE A 56 -37.40 7.70 -18.00
CA PHE A 56 -37.52 8.98 -18.69
C PHE A 56 -38.28 8.90 -20.02
N GLY A 57 -38.56 7.70 -20.53
CA GLY A 57 -39.32 7.49 -21.76
C GLY A 57 -38.73 8.25 -22.94
N SER A 58 -39.57 9.04 -23.63
CA SER A 58 -39.17 9.88 -24.77
C SER A 58 -38.71 11.30 -24.39
N ASN A 59 -38.60 11.63 -23.10
CA ASN A 59 -38.19 12.97 -22.66
C ASN A 59 -36.69 13.16 -22.84
N GLY A 60 -36.27 13.55 -24.04
CA GLY A 60 -34.87 13.64 -24.43
C GLY A 60 -34.00 14.53 -23.53
N SER A 61 -34.54 15.64 -23.00
CA SER A 61 -33.81 16.53 -22.10
C SER A 61 -33.48 15.89 -20.75
N ALA A 62 -34.42 15.16 -20.16
CA ALA A 62 -34.22 14.44 -18.90
C ALA A 62 -33.37 13.18 -19.07
N ALA A 63 -33.52 12.49 -20.21
CA ALA A 63 -32.64 11.37 -20.55
C ALA A 63 -31.19 11.83 -20.69
N PHE A 64 -30.93 12.98 -21.34
CA PHE A 64 -29.58 13.51 -21.51
C PHE A 64 -28.91 13.86 -20.18
N SER A 65 -29.63 14.48 -19.23
CA SER A 65 -29.09 14.77 -17.90
C SER A 65 -28.81 13.49 -17.09
N ALA A 66 -29.69 12.49 -17.21
CA ALA A 66 -29.48 11.18 -16.57
C ALA A 66 -28.23 10.47 -17.11
N VAL A 67 -27.97 10.52 -18.42
CA VAL A 67 -26.74 9.97 -19.03
C VAL A 67 -25.49 10.63 -18.42
N GLY A 68 -25.51 11.95 -18.21
CA GLY A 68 -24.42 12.67 -17.56
C GLY A 68 -24.15 12.18 -16.13
N LEU A 69 -25.20 11.99 -15.34
CA LEU A 69 -25.08 11.44 -13.98
C LEU A 69 -24.55 10.00 -13.97
N VAL A 70 -25.04 9.15 -14.87
CA VAL A 70 -24.55 7.78 -15.02
C VAL A 70 -23.06 7.76 -15.34
N THR A 71 -22.59 8.69 -16.18
CA THR A 71 -21.16 8.80 -16.54
C THR A 71 -20.29 9.18 -15.33
N ILE A 72 -20.76 10.10 -14.48
CA ILE A 72 -20.05 10.46 -13.25
C ILE A 72 -20.00 9.28 -12.27
N LEU A 73 -21.13 8.59 -12.08
CA LEU A 73 -21.19 7.39 -11.25
C LEU A 73 -20.30 6.27 -11.78
N GLU A 74 -20.24 6.10 -13.11
CA GLU A 74 -19.33 5.15 -13.76
C GLU A 74 -17.88 5.47 -13.43
N LEU A 75 -17.48 6.75 -13.51
CA LEU A 75 -16.12 7.16 -13.18
C LEU A 75 -15.74 6.81 -11.73
N ILE A 76 -16.64 7.11 -10.79
CA ILE A 76 -16.45 6.77 -9.36
C ILE A 76 -16.37 5.24 -9.19
N GLY A 77 -17.27 4.51 -9.85
CA GLY A 77 -17.31 3.06 -9.84
C GLY A 77 -16.03 2.42 -10.39
N ILE A 78 -15.44 2.99 -11.45
CA ILE A 78 -14.16 2.55 -12.01
C ILE A 78 -13.04 2.70 -10.99
N VAL A 79 -12.92 3.87 -10.36
CA VAL A 79 -11.86 4.14 -9.37
C VAL A 79 -11.99 3.18 -8.18
N ALA A 80 -13.21 3.00 -7.67
CA ALA A 80 -13.48 2.07 -6.58
C ALA A 80 -13.18 0.61 -6.96
N ALA A 81 -13.65 0.16 -8.13
CA ALA A 81 -13.42 -1.21 -8.61
C ALA A 81 -11.93 -1.49 -8.84
N ALA A 82 -11.20 -0.56 -9.45
CA ALA A 82 -9.76 -0.68 -9.65
C ALA A 82 -9.00 -0.72 -8.32
N GLY A 83 -9.37 0.12 -7.35
CA GLY A 83 -8.79 0.13 -6.01
C GLY A 83 -9.01 -1.19 -5.27
N ILE A 84 -10.23 -1.72 -5.28
CA ILE A 84 -10.55 -3.01 -4.63
C ILE A 84 -9.83 -4.16 -5.34
N ALA A 85 -9.84 -4.19 -6.67
CA ALA A 85 -9.12 -5.22 -7.44
C ALA A 85 -7.61 -5.17 -7.16
N TYR A 86 -7.02 -3.98 -7.06
CA TYR A 86 -5.62 -3.80 -6.68
C TYR A 86 -5.35 -4.34 -5.27
N ILE A 87 -6.21 -4.05 -4.28
CA ILE A 87 -6.06 -4.58 -2.92
C ILE A 87 -6.14 -6.12 -2.91
N LEU A 88 -7.06 -6.70 -3.66
CA LEU A 88 -7.23 -8.16 -3.73
C LEU A 88 -6.07 -8.88 -4.43
N ILE A 89 -5.42 -8.24 -5.40
CA ILE A 89 -4.33 -8.85 -6.18
C ILE A 89 -2.95 -8.58 -5.52
N ALA A 90 -2.70 -7.34 -5.09
CA ALA A 90 -1.38 -6.92 -4.64
C ALA A 90 -1.18 -6.97 -3.12
N ASP A 91 -2.28 -6.99 -2.34
CA ASP A 91 -2.31 -6.91 -0.86
C ASP A 91 -1.18 -6.04 -0.28
N PRO A 92 -1.16 -4.72 -0.60
CA PRO A 92 -0.07 -3.86 -0.18
C PRO A 92 0.04 -3.78 1.36
N PRO A 93 1.24 -3.60 1.92
CA PRO A 93 1.41 -3.50 3.36
C PRO A 93 0.61 -2.32 3.92
N GLY A 94 -0.27 -2.59 4.88
CA GLY A 94 -1.18 -1.58 5.43
C GLY A 94 -2.51 -1.42 4.67
N ALA A 95 -2.82 -2.30 3.72
CA ALA A 95 -4.13 -2.33 3.09
C ALA A 95 -5.25 -2.43 4.15
N PRO A 96 -6.34 -1.66 4.01
CA PRO A 96 -7.49 -1.79 4.89
C PRO A 96 -8.09 -3.21 4.76
N HIS A 97 -8.60 -3.73 5.88
CA HIS A 97 -9.36 -4.99 5.85
C HIS A 97 -10.72 -4.71 5.20
N LEU A 98 -10.99 -5.38 4.09
CA LEU A 98 -12.29 -5.24 3.43
C LEU A 98 -13.38 -5.92 4.28
N PRO A 99 -14.59 -5.32 4.38
CA PRO A 99 -15.67 -5.93 5.14
C PRO A 99 -16.32 -7.11 4.39
N GLY A 100 -16.90 -8.05 5.14
CA GLY A 100 -17.70 -9.16 4.61
C GLY A 100 -16.92 -10.13 3.74
N PHE A 101 -17.56 -10.63 2.68
CA PHE A 101 -16.99 -11.63 1.76
C PHE A 101 -15.68 -11.19 1.09
N LEU A 102 -15.48 -9.88 0.85
CA LEU A 102 -14.23 -9.37 0.29
C LEU A 102 -13.05 -9.52 1.27
N GLY A 103 -13.32 -9.43 2.58
CA GLY A 103 -12.32 -9.66 3.62
C GLY A 103 -11.91 -11.12 3.71
N GLU A 104 -12.85 -12.04 3.56
CA GLU A 104 -12.55 -13.48 3.49
C GLU A 104 -11.67 -13.82 2.29
N LEU A 105 -11.96 -13.23 1.12
CA LEU A 105 -11.12 -13.38 -0.07
C LEU A 105 -9.72 -12.80 0.12
N GLN A 106 -9.61 -11.64 0.79
CA GLN A 106 -8.32 -11.03 1.12
C GLN A 106 -7.52 -11.90 2.10
N ALA A 107 -8.18 -12.51 3.09
CA ALA A 107 -7.55 -13.43 4.03
C ALA A 107 -7.06 -14.71 3.36
N GLU A 108 -7.82 -15.26 2.40
CA GLU A 108 -7.41 -16.40 1.58
C GLU A 108 -6.16 -16.05 0.74
N ALA A 109 -6.16 -14.89 0.08
CA ALA A 109 -5.02 -14.42 -0.71
C ALA A 109 -3.72 -14.30 0.11
N ARG A 110 -3.84 -13.92 1.39
CA ARG A 110 -2.72 -13.87 2.34
C ARG A 110 -2.19 -15.23 2.73
N LYS A 111 -3.05 -16.25 2.79
CA LYS A 111 -2.69 -17.62 3.12
C LYS A 111 -1.90 -18.27 1.99
N ASP A 112 -2.29 -18.00 0.75
CA ASP A 112 -1.67 -18.55 -0.45
C ASP A 112 -0.41 -17.79 -0.88
N SER A 113 -0.27 -16.53 -0.46
CA SER A 113 0.94 -15.76 -0.74
C SER A 113 2.16 -16.44 -0.12
N PRO A 114 3.17 -16.84 -0.91
CA PRO A 114 4.38 -17.46 -0.39
C PRO A 114 4.96 -16.47 0.61
N ALA A 115 5.06 -16.90 1.87
CA ALA A 115 5.44 -16.05 2.99
C ALA A 115 6.70 -15.27 2.61
N LYS A 116 6.55 -14.01 2.18
CA LYS A 116 7.68 -13.10 2.03
C LYS A 116 8.40 -13.19 3.35
N PRO A 117 9.69 -13.56 3.40
CA PRO A 117 10.40 -13.84 4.63
C PRO A 117 10.15 -12.64 5.53
N ARG A 118 9.26 -12.87 6.49
CA ARG A 118 8.75 -11.84 7.38
C ARG A 118 10.00 -11.48 8.12
N ARG A 119 10.64 -10.36 7.75
CA ARG A 119 11.90 -9.88 8.31
C ARG A 119 11.69 -9.94 9.80
N SER A 120 12.17 -11.03 10.40
CA SER A 120 11.77 -11.43 11.72
C SER A 120 12.40 -10.35 12.55
N ARG A 121 11.57 -9.44 13.05
CA ARG A 121 11.99 -8.46 14.02
C ARG A 121 12.59 -9.30 15.13
N THR A 122 13.92 -9.34 15.21
CA THR A 122 14.65 -10.16 16.15
C THR A 122 14.15 -9.75 17.51
N VAL A 123 13.25 -10.55 18.07
CA VAL A 123 12.85 -10.40 19.46
C VAL A 123 14.06 -10.91 20.22
N THR A 124 14.90 -9.98 20.65
CA THR A 124 16.04 -10.26 21.50
C THR A 124 15.50 -10.91 22.76
N ILE A 125 15.59 -12.24 22.84
CA ILE A 125 15.26 -12.99 24.05
C ILE A 125 16.32 -12.60 25.10
N PRO A 126 15.94 -11.98 26.23
CA PRO A 126 16.90 -11.64 27.26
C PRO A 126 17.42 -12.93 27.89
N THR A 127 18.62 -13.34 27.49
CA THR A 127 19.34 -14.43 28.15
C THR A 127 20.00 -13.83 29.39
N THR A 128 19.42 -14.13 30.54
CA THR A 128 19.98 -13.82 31.87
C THR A 128 21.23 -14.66 32.11
N GLY A 129 22.39 -14.08 31.75
CA GLY A 129 23.71 -14.60 32.07
C GLY A 129 24.60 -13.46 32.54
N PHE A 130 24.63 -13.24 33.85
CA PHE A 130 25.36 -12.17 34.51
C PHE A 130 26.87 -12.37 34.36
N ARG A 131 27.53 -11.51 33.58
CA ARG A 131 28.98 -11.30 33.66
C ARG A 131 29.25 -9.80 33.47
N PRO A 132 29.67 -9.06 34.51
CA PRO A 132 29.97 -7.64 34.36
C PRO A 132 31.29 -7.50 33.59
N SER A 133 31.18 -7.42 32.26
CA SER A 133 32.23 -6.81 31.44
C SER A 133 31.99 -5.30 31.42
N PRO A 134 33.04 -4.46 31.40
CA PRO A 134 32.89 -3.01 31.26
C PRO A 134 32.00 -2.73 30.06
N SER A 135 30.87 -2.07 30.32
CA SER A 135 29.81 -1.83 29.36
C SER A 135 30.36 -1.03 28.19
N ARG A 136 30.72 -1.72 27.10
CA ARG A 136 30.88 -1.08 25.80
C ARG A 136 29.54 -0.42 25.50
N GLU A 137 29.51 0.90 25.49
CA GLU A 137 28.34 1.67 25.09
C GLU A 137 27.91 1.17 23.72
N THR A 138 26.79 0.46 23.69
CA THR A 138 26.29 -0.14 22.47
C THR A 138 25.39 0.89 21.82
N PHE A 139 25.93 1.60 20.84
CA PHE A 139 25.19 2.64 20.14
C PHE A 139 24.21 2.02 19.13
N PRO A 140 22.95 2.49 19.06
CA PRO A 140 21.97 1.97 18.11
C PRO A 140 22.32 2.34 16.66
N SER A 141 21.77 1.60 15.70
CA SER A 141 22.00 1.86 14.27
C SER A 141 21.49 3.23 13.80
N VAL A 142 20.50 3.80 14.49
CA VAL A 142 19.97 5.15 14.26
C VAL A 142 20.00 5.88 15.58
N MET A 143 20.71 6.99 15.62
CA MET A 143 20.98 7.79 16.81
C MET A 143 20.19 9.10 16.77
N ASN A 144 19.81 9.60 17.94
CA ASN A 144 19.38 10.98 18.09
C ASN A 144 20.59 11.92 18.23
N LEU A 145 20.35 13.23 18.21
CA LEU A 145 21.41 14.25 18.29
C LEU A 145 22.34 14.04 19.49
N LYS A 146 21.76 13.81 20.68
CA LYS A 146 22.50 13.55 21.93
C LYS A 146 23.36 12.28 21.89
N GLN A 147 22.87 11.21 21.25
CA GLN A 147 23.62 9.97 21.08
C GLN A 147 24.75 10.14 20.06
N ALA A 148 24.51 10.85 18.97
CA ALA A 148 25.52 11.16 17.97
C ALA A 148 26.65 12.02 18.57
N ALA A 149 26.31 13.01 19.39
CA ALA A 149 27.28 13.84 20.12
C ALA A 149 28.19 13.00 21.03
N ARG A 150 27.60 12.05 21.78
CA ARG A 150 28.37 11.08 22.58
C ARG A 150 29.23 10.15 21.73
N TYR A 151 28.73 9.73 20.57
CA TYR A 151 29.45 8.84 19.67
C TYR A 151 30.71 9.49 19.10
N LEU A 152 30.58 10.72 18.61
CA LEU A 152 31.67 11.52 18.04
C LEU A 152 32.53 12.20 19.12
N LYS A 153 32.10 12.19 20.39
CA LYS A 153 32.71 12.92 21.52
C LYS A 153 32.77 14.44 21.31
N VAL A 154 31.73 15.00 20.70
CA VAL A 154 31.56 16.44 20.43
C VAL A 154 30.30 16.97 21.12
N SER A 155 30.08 18.28 21.07
CA SER A 155 28.86 18.90 21.63
C SER A 155 27.64 18.68 20.72
N GLU A 156 26.42 18.74 21.28
CA GLU A 156 25.18 18.61 20.48
C GLU A 156 25.05 19.72 19.43
N ASP A 157 25.51 20.93 19.75
CA ASP A 157 25.49 22.09 18.86
C ASP A 157 26.44 21.91 17.66
N GLU A 158 27.59 21.27 17.87
CA GLU A 158 28.55 20.97 16.80
C GLU A 158 28.00 19.90 15.84
N VAL A 159 27.28 18.90 16.34
CA VAL A 159 26.56 17.94 15.48
C VAL A 159 25.47 18.65 14.69
N LEU A 160 24.73 19.57 15.32
CA LEU A 160 23.71 20.37 14.63
C LEU A 160 24.34 21.20 13.51
N GLN A 161 25.46 21.85 13.78
CA GLN A 161 26.20 22.64 12.80
C GLN A 161 26.69 21.78 11.62
N LEU A 162 27.18 20.56 11.87
CA LEU A 162 27.56 19.63 10.79
C LEU A 162 26.38 19.23 9.90
N ILE A 163 25.17 19.14 10.46
CA ILE A 163 23.94 18.89 9.69
C ILE A 163 23.59 20.13 8.86
N GLU A 164 23.65 21.33 9.45
CA GLU A 164 23.34 22.60 8.78
C GLU A 164 24.34 22.94 7.66
N GLU A 165 25.61 22.60 7.85
CA GLU A 165 26.67 22.71 6.83
C GLU A 165 26.57 21.62 5.74
N GLY A 166 25.65 20.66 5.87
CA GLY A 166 25.47 19.57 4.92
C GLY A 166 26.57 18.50 4.94
N LYS A 167 27.43 18.50 5.97
CA LYS A 167 28.51 17.52 6.15
C LYS A 167 28.03 16.21 6.77
N LEU A 168 26.89 16.23 7.46
CA LEU A 168 26.27 15.06 8.07
C LEU A 168 24.83 14.89 7.57
N ALA A 169 24.54 13.78 6.88
CA ALA A 169 23.18 13.49 6.43
C ALA A 169 22.31 13.03 7.61
N ALA A 170 21.20 13.74 7.84
CA ALA A 170 20.23 13.43 8.89
C ALA A 170 18.80 13.49 8.35
N ALA A 171 17.94 12.59 8.85
CA ALA A 171 16.50 12.65 8.58
C ALA A 171 15.79 13.37 9.74
N ARG A 172 14.84 14.26 9.42
CA ARG A 172 14.03 14.93 10.43
C ARG A 172 12.70 14.17 10.61
N ASP A 173 12.43 13.70 11.83
CA ASP A 173 11.22 12.97 12.21
C ASP A 173 10.64 13.59 13.48
N ASN A 174 9.41 14.10 13.41
CA ASN A 174 8.70 14.71 14.55
C ASN A 174 9.55 15.72 15.34
N TYR A 175 10.14 16.70 14.64
CA TYR A 175 11.00 17.75 15.20
C TYR A 175 12.33 17.26 15.80
N ALA A 176 12.67 15.97 15.69
CA ALA A 176 13.96 15.41 16.11
C ALA A 176 14.80 14.97 14.92
N TYR A 177 16.12 15.11 15.01
CA TYR A 177 17.04 14.55 14.03
C TYR A 177 17.35 13.07 14.33
N LYS A 178 17.34 12.27 13.26
CA LYS A 178 17.72 10.86 13.24
C LYS A 178 18.91 10.68 12.31
N ILE A 179 20.02 10.23 12.86
CA ILE A 179 21.30 10.10 12.17
C ILE A 179 21.65 8.61 12.12
N ALA A 180 21.96 8.08 10.94
CA ALA A 180 22.40 6.69 10.82
C ALA A 180 23.84 6.56 11.33
N LYS A 181 24.14 5.48 12.07
CA LYS A 181 25.50 5.22 12.58
C LYS A 181 26.54 5.19 11.45
N SER A 182 26.19 4.62 10.30
CA SER A 182 27.07 4.55 9.13
C SER A 182 27.52 5.92 8.62
N GLN A 183 26.73 6.96 8.82
CA GLN A 183 27.10 8.34 8.45
C GLN A 183 28.08 8.97 9.45
N LEU A 184 28.00 8.57 10.73
CA LEU A 184 28.96 9.00 11.74
C LEU A 184 30.29 8.26 11.60
N ASP A 185 30.24 6.97 11.24
CA ASP A 185 31.42 6.14 10.99
C ASP A 185 32.24 6.62 9.78
N GLU A 186 31.61 7.30 8.81
CA GLU A 186 32.28 7.86 7.62
C GLU A 186 33.08 9.14 7.93
N LEU A 187 32.80 9.81 9.07
CA LEU A 187 33.48 11.03 9.51
C LEU A 187 34.66 10.77 10.46
N LEU A 188 34.81 9.53 10.97
CA LEU A 188 35.88 9.11 11.89
C LEU A 188 37.06 8.49 11.14
#